data_AF-A0A197JFW5-F1
#
_entry.id   AF-A0A197JFW5-F1
#
_cell.length_a   1.000
_cell.length_b   1.000
_cell.length_c   1.000
_cell.angle_alpha   90.00
_cell.angle_beta   90.00
_cell.angle_gamma   90.00
#
_symmetry.space_group_name_H-M   'P 1'
#
loop_
_entity.id
_entity.type
_entity.pdbx_description
1 polymer ?
#
loop_
_entity_poly.entity_id
_entity_poly.type
_entity_poly.pdbx_seq_one_letter_code
_entity_poly.pdbx_strand_id
1 'polypeptide(L)'
;MKKTHYDTSKWKEHPLNPKECNASTVDWIFLVDLLNFSFWSEIDIDDTGVPHPDRYRVTFHGVGYTGYWSMVAAINRALEEGIPITTPAFFASEERLPDKEIERIFRSDTKEQVPLLQDRIRVIREAGRVLVEKFDGNFANVIAQADRSALKLVELVTSNFTSFRDEADFCGRKVQIFKRAQILVADLWACFQNESYGEFKDIDEITMFADYRVPQALYHFHCLQYSPDLLAILDRGEMLPNGSPLEVEIRGNSIWAVELIRKRILELIKKEQEDVQEKAEKEGGAGEEGEKKPKMMTVNAILIDFFIWDFAKAAQLDLTLGQRPVKVHRTRSVFY
;
A
#
# COMPACT_ATOMS: atom_id res chain seq x y z
N MET A 1 6.69 2.90 16.81
CA MET A 1 7.13 4.16 16.18
C MET A 1 8.28 4.83 16.93
N LYS A 2 8.11 5.43 18.12
CA LYS A 2 9.22 6.11 18.85
C LYS A 2 10.45 5.22 19.11
N LYS A 3 10.24 4.01 19.64
CA LYS A 3 11.32 3.06 19.95
C LYS A 3 12.09 2.57 18.72
N THR A 4 11.43 2.54 17.57
CA THR A 4 11.95 1.95 16.33
C THR A 4 12.37 3.01 15.32
N HIS A 5 12.25 4.30 15.65
CA HIS A 5 12.48 5.44 14.75
C HIS A 5 11.88 5.22 13.36
N TYR A 6 10.58 4.85 13.31
CA TYR A 6 9.92 4.48 12.06
C TYR A 6 9.63 5.72 11.21
N ASP A 7 10.17 5.76 9.99
CA ASP A 7 9.95 6.82 9.01
C ASP A 7 9.95 6.28 7.56
N THR A 8 9.88 7.17 6.58
CA THR A 8 9.82 6.85 5.15
C THR A 8 11.09 6.21 4.58
N SER A 9 12.25 6.30 5.26
CA SER A 9 13.50 5.71 4.77
C SER A 9 13.39 4.20 4.64
N LYS A 10 12.56 3.56 5.47
CA LYS A 10 12.29 2.13 5.44
C LYS A 10 11.78 1.63 4.10
N TRP A 11 11.04 2.45 3.37
CA TRP A 11 10.58 2.09 2.03
C TRP A 11 11.78 1.79 1.11
N LYS A 12 12.86 2.59 1.20
CA LYS A 12 14.09 2.38 0.40
C LYS A 12 14.93 1.20 0.86
N GLU A 13 14.74 0.70 2.07
CA GLU A 13 15.53 -0.41 2.62
C GLU A 13 15.22 -1.74 1.93
N HIS A 14 13.98 -1.93 1.43
CA HIS A 14 13.61 -3.19 0.80
C HIS A 14 14.44 -3.47 -0.47
N PRO A 15 15.04 -4.65 -0.64
CA PRO A 15 15.99 -4.92 -1.73
C PRO A 15 15.39 -4.79 -3.13
N LEU A 16 14.09 -5.03 -3.28
CA LEU A 16 13.40 -4.94 -4.58
C LEU A 16 12.95 -3.52 -4.96
N ASN A 17 12.98 -2.56 -4.04
CA ASN A 17 12.60 -1.19 -4.34
C ASN A 17 13.75 -0.43 -5.01
N PRO A 18 13.46 0.44 -6.01
CA PRO A 18 14.46 1.27 -6.67
C PRO A 18 15.31 2.06 -5.67
N LYS A 19 16.61 2.15 -5.96
CA LYS A 19 17.57 2.91 -5.12
C LYS A 19 17.79 4.33 -5.63
N GLU A 20 17.50 4.56 -6.90
CA GLU A 20 17.54 5.87 -7.52
C GLU A 20 16.17 6.54 -7.45
N CYS A 21 16.16 7.88 -7.47
CA CYS A 21 14.95 8.70 -7.47
C CYS A 21 14.90 9.53 -8.75
N ASN A 22 14.50 8.92 -9.86
CA ASN A 22 14.44 9.56 -11.18
C ASN A 22 13.08 9.27 -11.89
N ALA A 23 12.92 9.73 -13.13
CA ALA A 23 11.68 9.52 -13.88
C ALA A 23 11.36 8.03 -14.12
N SER A 24 12.38 7.19 -14.35
CA SER A 24 12.17 5.73 -14.48
C SER A 24 11.67 5.11 -13.17
N THR A 25 12.07 5.66 -12.02
CA THR A 25 11.51 5.28 -10.71
C THR A 25 10.03 5.57 -10.61
N VAL A 26 9.57 6.71 -11.15
CA VAL A 26 8.14 7.07 -11.20
C VAL A 26 7.35 6.05 -12.03
N ASP A 27 7.83 5.70 -13.22
CA ASP A 27 7.17 4.72 -14.10
C ASP A 27 7.12 3.32 -13.46
N TRP A 28 8.17 2.95 -12.73
CA TRP A 28 8.21 1.71 -11.95
C TRP A 28 7.16 1.71 -10.83
N ILE A 29 7.11 2.77 -10.01
CA ILE A 29 6.13 2.90 -8.91
C ILE A 29 4.71 2.83 -9.47
N PHE A 30 4.44 3.56 -10.55
CA PHE A 30 3.13 3.54 -11.21
C PHE A 30 2.72 2.13 -11.63
N LEU A 31 3.60 1.38 -12.32
CA LEU A 31 3.28 0.03 -12.77
C LEU A 31 3.04 -0.94 -11.59
N VAL A 32 3.87 -0.85 -10.56
CA VAL A 32 3.76 -1.70 -9.37
C VAL A 32 2.43 -1.44 -8.66
N ASP A 33 2.04 -0.18 -8.44
CA ASP A 33 0.78 0.15 -7.77
C ASP A 33 -0.46 -0.07 -8.64
N LEU A 34 -0.32 0.11 -9.96
CA LEU A 34 -1.31 -0.29 -10.95
C LEU A 34 -1.63 -1.79 -10.89
N LEU A 35 -0.70 -2.62 -10.42
CA LEU A 35 -0.85 -4.07 -10.30
C LEU A 35 -0.96 -4.56 -8.86
N ASN A 36 -1.01 -3.65 -7.88
CA ASN A 36 -1.00 -3.94 -6.44
C ASN A 36 -2.36 -4.42 -5.91
N PHE A 37 -2.83 -5.58 -6.39
CA PHE A 37 -4.10 -6.20 -5.99
C PHE A 37 -4.00 -7.73 -5.89
N SER A 38 -4.79 -8.30 -4.98
CA SER A 38 -5.12 -9.73 -4.87
C SER A 38 -3.95 -10.69 -4.62
N PHE A 39 -3.05 -10.41 -3.65
CA PHE A 39 -1.85 -11.22 -3.38
C PHE A 39 -1.97 -12.32 -2.30
N TRP A 40 -3.12 -12.45 -1.65
CA TRP A 40 -3.38 -13.59 -0.76
C TRP A 40 -3.61 -14.86 -1.60
N SER A 41 -3.23 -16.00 -1.02
CA SER A 41 -3.21 -17.30 -1.70
C SER A 41 -4.41 -18.16 -1.31
N GLU A 42 -4.91 -18.96 -2.24
CA GLU A 42 -6.04 -19.88 -2.00
C GLU A 42 -5.62 -21.17 -1.32
N ILE A 43 -4.35 -21.55 -1.49
CA ILE A 43 -3.77 -22.76 -0.91
C ILE A 43 -3.08 -22.50 0.44
N ASP A 44 -2.69 -21.24 0.71
CA ASP A 44 -2.11 -20.82 1.99
C ASP A 44 -3.22 -20.37 2.97
N ILE A 45 -4.06 -21.33 3.39
CA ILE A 45 -5.30 -21.02 4.08
C ILE A 45 -5.07 -20.47 5.49
N ASP A 46 -4.10 -21.03 6.20
CA ASP A 46 -3.83 -20.71 7.60
C ASP A 46 -2.90 -19.51 7.76
N ASP A 47 -2.17 -19.15 6.69
CA ASP A 47 -1.42 -17.89 6.58
C ASP A 47 -0.49 -17.66 7.79
N THR A 48 0.23 -18.71 8.16
CA THR A 48 1.00 -18.87 9.41
C THR A 48 2.34 -18.13 9.41
N GLY A 49 2.58 -17.27 8.41
CA GLY A 49 3.88 -16.65 8.17
C GLY A 49 4.88 -17.52 7.42
N VAL A 50 4.67 -18.85 7.35
CA VAL A 50 5.45 -19.77 6.51
C VAL A 50 4.65 -20.05 5.23
N PRO A 51 5.09 -19.55 4.05
CA PRO A 51 4.34 -19.73 2.82
C PRO A 51 4.17 -21.21 2.43
N HIS A 52 2.97 -21.59 2.00
CA HIS A 52 2.74 -22.91 1.41
C HIS A 52 3.73 -23.16 0.24
N PRO A 53 4.35 -24.34 0.09
CA PRO A 53 5.40 -24.59 -0.91
C PRO A 53 4.94 -24.41 -2.36
N ASP A 54 3.66 -24.64 -2.61
CA ASP A 54 3.03 -24.46 -3.92
C ASP A 54 2.49 -23.04 -4.16
N ARG A 55 2.55 -22.12 -3.17
CA ARG A 55 2.05 -20.73 -3.26
C ARG A 55 2.76 -19.98 -4.38
N TYR A 56 2.03 -19.10 -5.06
CA TYR A 56 2.57 -18.29 -6.15
C TYR A 56 3.89 -17.63 -5.73
N ARG A 57 4.97 -18.04 -6.39
CA ARG A 57 6.33 -17.60 -6.08
C ARG A 57 7.06 -17.18 -7.35
N VAL A 58 7.85 -16.13 -7.21
CA VAL A 58 8.79 -15.67 -8.24
C VAL A 58 10.18 -15.56 -7.63
N THR A 59 11.14 -16.23 -8.24
CA THR A 59 12.54 -16.27 -7.83
C THR A 59 13.31 -15.21 -8.59
N PHE A 60 14.02 -14.37 -7.84
CA PHE A 60 14.83 -13.30 -8.38
C PHE A 60 16.12 -13.20 -7.55
N HIS A 61 17.28 -13.19 -8.22
CA HIS A 61 18.61 -13.28 -7.59
C HIS A 61 18.73 -14.44 -6.57
N GLY A 62 18.16 -15.60 -6.90
CA GLY A 62 18.19 -16.80 -6.05
C GLY A 62 17.25 -16.75 -4.83
N VAL A 63 16.51 -15.66 -4.63
CA VAL A 63 15.55 -15.51 -3.53
C VAL A 63 14.12 -15.69 -4.06
N GLY A 64 13.36 -16.58 -3.43
CA GLY A 64 11.94 -16.80 -3.75
C GLY A 64 11.02 -15.83 -3.02
N TYR A 65 10.29 -15.00 -3.76
CA TYR A 65 9.34 -14.03 -3.22
C TYR A 65 7.89 -14.48 -3.39
N THR A 66 7.03 -14.18 -2.42
CA THR A 66 5.59 -14.48 -2.43
C THR A 66 4.78 -13.21 -2.14
N GLY A 67 3.47 -13.26 -2.36
CA GLY A 67 2.58 -12.12 -2.13
C GLY A 67 2.92 -10.93 -3.03
N TYR A 68 2.79 -9.70 -2.53
CA TYR A 68 3.15 -8.47 -3.27
C TYR A 68 4.56 -8.53 -3.88
N TRP A 69 5.54 -9.01 -3.12
CA TRP A 69 6.93 -9.07 -3.56
C TRP A 69 7.20 -10.02 -4.72
N SER A 70 6.34 -11.02 -4.94
CA SER A 70 6.44 -11.90 -6.13
C SER A 70 6.20 -11.12 -7.43
N MET A 71 5.26 -10.18 -7.43
CA MET A 71 4.99 -9.32 -8.58
C MET A 71 6.13 -8.34 -8.81
N VAL A 72 6.64 -7.72 -7.74
CA VAL A 72 7.78 -6.80 -7.83
C VAL A 72 9.01 -7.52 -8.38
N ALA A 73 9.29 -8.75 -7.90
CA ALA A 73 10.35 -9.59 -8.41
C ALA A 73 10.16 -9.92 -9.91
N ALA A 74 8.94 -10.18 -10.37
CA ALA A 74 8.64 -10.43 -11.77
C ALA A 74 8.92 -9.20 -12.65
N ILE A 75 8.52 -7.99 -12.20
CA ILE A 75 8.77 -6.72 -12.90
C ILE A 75 10.28 -6.44 -12.98
N ASN A 76 11.01 -6.58 -11.87
CA ASN A 76 12.45 -6.36 -11.84
C ASN A 76 13.20 -7.36 -12.72
N ARG A 77 12.79 -8.64 -12.70
CA ARG A 77 13.31 -9.67 -13.60
C ARG A 77 13.10 -9.31 -15.06
N ALA A 78 11.91 -8.84 -15.44
CA ALA A 78 11.65 -8.42 -16.82
C ALA A 78 12.55 -7.25 -17.25
N LEU A 79 12.75 -6.25 -16.38
CA LEU A 79 13.64 -5.13 -16.65
C LEU A 79 15.11 -5.58 -16.81
N GLU A 80 15.60 -6.50 -15.97
CA GLU A 80 16.95 -7.07 -16.11
C GLU A 80 17.10 -7.94 -17.37
N GLU A 81 16.03 -8.61 -17.81
CA GLU A 81 15.96 -9.32 -19.09
C GLU A 81 15.86 -8.38 -20.30
N GLY A 82 15.88 -7.05 -20.09
CA GLY A 82 15.85 -6.04 -21.16
C GLY A 82 14.45 -5.73 -21.69
N ILE A 83 13.40 -6.14 -20.98
CA ILE A 83 12.01 -5.88 -21.37
C ILE A 83 11.57 -4.56 -20.74
N PRO A 84 11.24 -3.53 -21.53
CA PRO A 84 10.83 -2.21 -21.02
C PRO A 84 9.37 -2.22 -20.53
N ILE A 85 9.06 -3.10 -19.56
CA ILE A 85 7.69 -3.35 -19.07
C ILE A 85 7.09 -2.12 -18.35
N THR A 86 7.91 -1.16 -17.92
CA THR A 86 7.46 0.10 -17.31
C THR A 86 7.16 1.19 -18.34
N THR A 87 7.41 0.96 -19.64
CA THR A 87 7.19 1.96 -20.69
C THR A 87 5.75 1.94 -21.22
N PRO A 88 4.95 3.01 -21.06
CA PRO A 88 3.52 3.00 -21.42
C PRO A 88 3.22 2.62 -22.86
N ALA A 89 3.97 3.15 -23.80
CA ALA A 89 3.81 2.80 -25.21
C ALA A 89 4.04 1.31 -25.46
N PHE A 90 5.04 0.71 -24.79
CA PHE A 90 5.37 -0.71 -24.93
C PHE A 90 4.23 -1.58 -24.42
N PHE A 91 3.78 -1.33 -23.20
CA PHE A 91 2.75 -2.17 -22.58
C PHE A 91 1.31 -1.87 -23.07
N ALA A 92 1.07 -0.74 -23.74
CA ALA A 92 -0.17 -0.46 -24.46
C ALA A 92 -0.37 -1.33 -25.72
N SER A 93 0.72 -1.84 -26.32
CA SER A 93 0.73 -2.46 -27.64
C SER A 93 0.83 -3.98 -27.55
N GLU A 94 -0.17 -4.68 -28.08
CA GLU A 94 -0.16 -6.15 -28.20
C GLU A 94 0.93 -6.66 -29.17
N GLU A 95 1.35 -5.82 -30.12
CA GLU A 95 2.45 -6.15 -31.03
C GLU A 95 3.81 -6.10 -30.33
N ARG A 96 4.05 -5.05 -29.52
CA ARG A 96 5.34 -4.86 -28.83
C ARG A 96 5.49 -5.74 -27.59
N LEU A 97 4.41 -5.88 -26.82
CA LEU A 97 4.37 -6.75 -25.65
C LEU A 97 3.14 -7.66 -25.81
N PRO A 98 3.23 -8.85 -26.42
CA PRO A 98 2.08 -9.76 -26.55
C PRO A 98 1.60 -10.30 -25.19
N ASP A 99 0.33 -10.69 -25.08
CA ASP A 99 -0.24 -11.22 -23.83
C ASP A 99 0.51 -12.46 -23.31
N LYS A 100 0.99 -13.32 -24.22
CA LYS A 100 1.85 -14.48 -23.88
C LYS A 100 3.17 -14.06 -23.22
N GLU A 101 3.68 -12.89 -23.58
CA GLU A 101 4.90 -12.36 -22.97
C GLU A 101 4.61 -11.82 -21.56
N ILE A 102 3.43 -11.21 -21.34
CA ILE A 102 2.98 -10.83 -20.00
C ILE A 102 2.77 -12.07 -19.12
N GLU A 103 2.15 -13.12 -19.66
CA GLU A 103 2.03 -14.43 -18.99
C GLU A 103 3.41 -15.01 -18.63
N ARG A 104 4.37 -14.95 -19.57
CA ARG A 104 5.75 -15.36 -19.32
C ARG A 104 6.39 -14.54 -18.21
N ILE A 105 6.22 -13.22 -18.20
CA ILE A 105 6.83 -12.34 -17.17
C ILE A 105 6.34 -12.71 -15.77
N PHE A 106 5.02 -12.86 -15.61
CA PHE A 106 4.38 -13.18 -14.33
C PHE A 106 4.29 -14.68 -14.02
N ARG A 107 4.95 -15.55 -14.81
CA ARG A 107 4.99 -17.00 -14.57
C ARG A 107 5.44 -17.34 -13.15
N SER A 108 4.82 -18.36 -12.57
CA SER A 108 5.22 -18.88 -11.27
C SER A 108 6.36 -19.89 -11.36
N ASP A 109 7.18 -19.95 -10.32
CA ASP A 109 8.15 -21.03 -10.10
C ASP A 109 7.56 -22.18 -9.26
N THR A 110 6.26 -22.10 -8.93
CA THR A 110 5.49 -23.08 -8.15
C THR A 110 4.17 -23.38 -8.86
N LYS A 111 3.27 -24.15 -8.22
CA LYS A 111 2.02 -24.60 -8.86
C LYS A 111 0.96 -23.50 -8.95
N GLU A 112 0.74 -22.75 -7.86
CA GLU A 112 -0.25 -21.67 -7.87
C GLU A 112 0.23 -20.55 -8.81
N GLN A 113 -0.62 -20.18 -9.76
CA GLN A 113 -0.30 -19.14 -10.73
C GLN A 113 -0.65 -17.76 -10.19
N VAL A 114 -0.17 -16.72 -10.89
CA VAL A 114 -0.50 -15.34 -10.52
C VAL A 114 -2.03 -15.15 -10.53
N PRO A 115 -2.62 -14.62 -9.45
CA PRO A 115 -4.05 -14.38 -9.41
C PRO A 115 -4.43 -13.26 -10.38
N LEU A 116 -5.59 -13.44 -11.03
CA LEU A 116 -6.20 -12.45 -11.93
C LEU A 116 -5.30 -12.03 -13.12
N LEU A 117 -4.55 -12.98 -13.72
CA LEU A 117 -3.66 -12.71 -14.85
C LEU A 117 -4.33 -11.91 -15.99
N GLN A 118 -5.54 -12.31 -16.39
CA GLN A 118 -6.29 -11.65 -17.47
C GLN A 118 -6.69 -10.22 -17.09
N ASP A 119 -7.04 -9.97 -15.83
CA ASP A 119 -7.30 -8.62 -15.35
C ASP A 119 -6.03 -7.77 -15.31
N ARG A 120 -4.89 -8.35 -14.90
CA ARG A 120 -3.59 -7.65 -14.93
C ARG A 120 -3.23 -7.21 -16.35
N ILE A 121 -3.40 -8.09 -17.34
CA ILE A 121 -3.21 -7.74 -18.75
C ILE A 121 -4.14 -6.58 -19.13
N ARG A 122 -5.45 -6.72 -18.89
CA ARG A 122 -6.42 -5.67 -19.23
C ARG A 122 -6.07 -4.32 -18.62
N VAL A 123 -5.69 -4.31 -17.33
CA VAL A 123 -5.34 -3.11 -16.57
C VAL A 123 -4.08 -2.44 -17.12
N ILE A 124 -3.03 -3.20 -17.43
CA ILE A 124 -1.80 -2.69 -18.05
C ILE A 124 -2.13 -2.05 -19.41
N ARG A 125 -2.92 -2.74 -20.25
CA ARG A 125 -3.30 -2.24 -21.58
C ARG A 125 -4.07 -0.93 -21.51
N GLU A 126 -5.05 -0.86 -20.62
CA GLU A 126 -5.83 0.36 -20.39
C GLU A 126 -4.93 1.51 -19.94
N ALA A 127 -4.10 1.29 -18.92
CA ALA A 127 -3.21 2.31 -18.41
C ALA A 127 -2.24 2.82 -19.48
N GLY A 128 -1.73 1.91 -20.32
CA GLY A 128 -0.80 2.26 -21.40
C GLY A 128 -1.46 3.16 -22.43
N ARG A 129 -2.67 2.81 -22.87
CA ARG A 129 -3.46 3.64 -23.79
C ARG A 129 -3.75 5.01 -23.19
N VAL A 130 -4.24 5.05 -21.95
CA VAL A 130 -4.56 6.31 -21.25
C VAL A 130 -3.34 7.23 -21.16
N LEU A 131 -2.18 6.68 -20.79
CA LEU A 131 -0.95 7.46 -20.70
C LEU A 131 -0.49 7.97 -22.07
N VAL A 132 -0.50 7.13 -23.10
CA VAL A 132 -0.11 7.53 -24.46
C VAL A 132 -1.05 8.60 -25.02
N GLU A 133 -2.37 8.45 -24.84
CA GLU A 133 -3.36 9.32 -25.45
C GLU A 133 -3.53 10.66 -24.72
N LYS A 134 -3.39 10.68 -23.38
CA LYS A 134 -3.73 11.86 -22.56
C LYS A 134 -2.55 12.50 -21.85
N PHE A 135 -1.42 11.81 -21.72
CA PHE A 135 -0.30 12.21 -20.88
C PHE A 135 1.06 12.04 -21.57
N ASP A 136 1.08 12.06 -22.91
CA ASP A 136 2.28 11.93 -23.76
C ASP A 136 3.15 10.70 -23.42
N GLY A 137 2.51 9.62 -22.95
CA GLY A 137 3.17 8.36 -22.61
C GLY A 137 4.03 8.41 -21.34
N ASN A 138 3.83 9.38 -20.44
CA ASN A 138 4.64 9.55 -19.23
C ASN A 138 3.79 9.81 -17.98
N PHE A 139 3.92 8.99 -16.92
CA PHE A 139 3.16 9.18 -15.68
C PHE A 139 3.58 10.46 -14.93
N ALA A 140 4.81 10.94 -15.11
CA ALA A 140 5.26 12.22 -14.55
C ALA A 140 4.38 13.41 -15.00
N ASN A 141 3.75 13.33 -16.17
CA ASN A 141 2.81 14.37 -16.62
C ASN A 141 1.51 14.36 -15.81
N VAL A 142 1.07 13.19 -15.30
CA VAL A 142 -0.05 13.09 -14.36
C VAL A 142 0.32 13.76 -13.04
N ILE A 143 1.53 13.47 -12.52
CA ILE A 143 2.06 14.08 -11.29
C ILE A 143 2.17 15.61 -11.45
N ALA A 144 2.69 16.09 -12.58
CA ALA A 144 2.82 17.52 -12.85
C ALA A 144 1.44 18.23 -12.85
N GLN A 145 0.41 17.60 -13.41
CA GLN A 145 -0.95 18.14 -13.39
C GLN A 145 -1.56 18.20 -11.98
N ALA A 146 -1.10 17.36 -11.05
CA ALA A 146 -1.55 17.38 -9.66
C ALA A 146 -1.06 18.62 -8.88
N ASP A 147 -0.10 19.39 -9.42
CA ASP A 147 0.43 20.63 -8.81
C ASP A 147 0.77 20.48 -7.31
N ARG A 148 1.48 19.38 -7.00
CA ARG A 148 1.89 19.03 -5.63
C ARG A 148 0.71 18.87 -4.65
N SER A 149 -0.47 18.48 -5.13
CA SER A 149 -1.60 18.04 -4.31
C SER A 149 -1.77 16.52 -4.40
N ALA A 150 -1.65 15.85 -3.26
CA ALA A 150 -1.92 14.45 -3.05
C ALA A 150 -3.37 14.11 -3.42
N LEU A 151 -4.34 14.92 -2.97
CA LEU A 151 -5.76 14.72 -3.28
C LEU A 151 -6.05 14.87 -4.78
N LYS A 152 -5.45 15.88 -5.43
CA LYS A 152 -5.60 16.06 -6.87
C LYS A 152 -4.97 14.90 -7.66
N LEU A 153 -3.85 14.34 -7.18
CA LEU A 153 -3.26 13.16 -7.81
C LEU A 153 -4.19 11.93 -7.69
N VAL A 154 -4.80 11.71 -6.52
CA VAL A 154 -5.82 10.66 -6.34
C VAL A 154 -7.01 10.87 -7.31
N GLU A 155 -7.49 12.10 -7.44
CA GLU A 155 -8.59 12.44 -8.36
C GLU A 155 -8.21 12.17 -9.82
N LEU A 156 -7.03 12.63 -10.26
CA LEU A 156 -6.53 12.42 -11.62
C LEU A 156 -6.40 10.92 -11.94
N VAL A 157 -5.85 10.15 -11.00
CA VAL A 157 -5.65 8.70 -11.16
C VAL A 157 -6.99 7.97 -11.25
N THR A 158 -7.90 8.20 -10.30
CA THR A 158 -9.21 7.51 -10.25
C THR A 158 -10.15 7.91 -11.40
N SER A 159 -10.01 9.15 -11.91
CA SER A 159 -10.77 9.65 -13.06
C SER A 159 -10.28 9.10 -14.40
N ASN A 160 -8.99 8.79 -14.53
CA ASN A 160 -8.41 8.34 -15.80
C ASN A 160 -8.15 6.83 -15.91
N PHE A 161 -7.92 6.14 -14.80
CA PHE A 161 -7.59 4.72 -14.77
C PHE A 161 -8.64 3.95 -13.99
N THR A 162 -9.48 3.19 -14.68
CA THR A 162 -10.69 2.59 -14.09
C THR A 162 -10.38 1.62 -12.96
N SER A 163 -9.25 0.91 -13.03
CA SER A 163 -8.86 -0.06 -12.01
C SER A 163 -8.56 0.56 -10.64
N PHE A 164 -8.30 1.87 -10.58
CA PHE A 164 -8.09 2.59 -9.32
C PHE A 164 -9.39 3.08 -8.66
N ARG A 165 -10.52 3.04 -9.38
CA ARG A 165 -11.83 3.55 -8.93
C ARG A 165 -12.56 2.56 -8.01
N ASP A 166 -11.95 2.35 -6.85
CA ASP A 166 -12.46 1.51 -5.76
C ASP A 166 -13.61 2.22 -5.03
N GLU A 167 -14.83 1.97 -5.52
CA GLU A 167 -16.09 2.55 -5.05
C GLU A 167 -17.11 1.46 -4.69
N ALA A 168 -17.96 1.74 -3.71
CA ALA A 168 -19.06 0.84 -3.32
C ALA A 168 -20.32 1.64 -2.93
N ASP A 169 -21.47 0.96 -2.95
CA ASP A 169 -22.71 1.48 -2.37
C ASP A 169 -22.87 0.92 -0.96
N PHE A 170 -22.88 1.79 0.05
CA PHE A 170 -23.00 1.40 1.45
C PHE A 170 -24.10 2.20 2.14
N CYS A 171 -25.12 1.51 2.65
CA CYS A 171 -26.27 2.13 3.33
C CYS A 171 -26.91 3.29 2.53
N GLY A 172 -27.03 3.12 1.21
CA GLY A 172 -27.61 4.12 0.30
C GLY A 172 -26.68 5.30 -0.04
N ARG A 173 -25.39 5.23 0.31
CA ARG A 173 -24.38 6.24 -0.02
C ARG A 173 -23.27 5.63 -0.85
N LYS A 174 -22.83 6.35 -1.89
CA LYS A 174 -21.58 6.04 -2.58
C LYS A 174 -20.42 6.32 -1.64
N VAL A 175 -19.54 5.34 -1.46
CA VAL A 175 -18.28 5.48 -0.72
C VAL A 175 -17.10 5.24 -1.65
N GLN A 176 -16.00 5.95 -1.38
CA GLN A 176 -14.80 5.97 -2.20
C GLN A 176 -13.62 5.60 -1.31
N ILE A 177 -13.07 4.40 -1.49
CA ILE A 177 -11.94 3.93 -0.67
C ILE A 177 -10.62 4.26 -1.37
N PHE A 178 -10.57 4.11 -2.69
CA PHE A 178 -9.44 4.49 -3.55
C PHE A 178 -8.07 4.00 -3.04
N LYS A 179 -8.03 2.82 -2.40
CA LYS A 179 -6.87 2.30 -1.68
C LYS A 179 -5.58 2.37 -2.50
N ARG A 180 -5.61 1.85 -3.73
CA ARG A 180 -4.40 1.78 -4.58
C ARG A 180 -3.96 3.14 -5.10
N ALA A 181 -4.89 4.07 -5.31
CA ALA A 181 -4.54 5.43 -5.71
C ALA A 181 -3.85 6.16 -4.56
N GLN A 182 -4.30 5.93 -3.33
CA GLN A 182 -3.67 6.44 -2.12
C GLN A 182 -2.28 5.82 -1.88
N ILE A 183 -2.12 4.50 -2.09
CA ILE A 183 -0.80 3.83 -2.04
C ILE A 183 0.17 4.48 -3.04
N LEU A 184 -0.27 4.72 -4.29
CA LEU A 184 0.56 5.37 -5.30
C LEU A 184 1.10 6.73 -4.88
N VAL A 185 0.27 7.56 -4.25
CA VAL A 185 0.71 8.84 -3.68
C VAL A 185 1.74 8.61 -2.56
N ALA A 186 1.47 7.66 -1.68
CA ALA A 186 2.32 7.35 -0.54
C ALA A 186 3.70 6.78 -0.94
N ASP A 187 3.75 5.93 -1.96
CA ASP A 187 4.98 5.35 -2.47
C ASP A 187 5.84 6.40 -3.18
N LEU A 188 5.23 7.31 -3.95
CA LEU A 188 5.91 8.49 -4.49
C LEU A 188 6.47 9.37 -3.36
N TRP A 189 5.63 9.70 -2.37
CA TRP A 189 6.03 10.52 -1.24
C TRP A 189 7.18 9.89 -0.44
N ALA A 190 7.10 8.60 -0.12
CA ALA A 190 8.12 7.89 0.63
C ALA A 190 9.41 7.70 -0.17
N CYS A 191 9.30 7.35 -1.45
CA CYS A 191 10.46 7.18 -2.34
C CYS A 191 11.21 8.50 -2.55
N PHE A 192 10.52 9.60 -2.80
CA PHE A 192 11.16 10.90 -3.03
C PHE A 192 11.31 11.75 -1.77
N GLN A 193 10.92 11.24 -0.60
CA GLN A 193 11.07 11.89 0.71
C GLN A 193 10.49 13.31 0.75
N ASN A 194 9.32 13.49 0.15
CA ASN A 194 8.63 14.77 -0.01
C ASN A 194 9.38 15.82 -0.85
N GLU A 195 10.24 15.38 -1.77
CA GLU A 195 10.92 16.25 -2.75
C GLU A 195 10.54 15.84 -4.18
N SER A 196 10.83 16.69 -5.18
CA SER A 196 10.67 16.36 -6.61
C SER A 196 9.28 15.76 -6.94
N TYR A 197 9.21 14.57 -7.55
CA TYR A 197 7.96 13.88 -7.92
C TYR A 197 7.09 13.42 -6.74
N GLY A 198 7.62 13.43 -5.51
CA GLY A 198 6.88 13.09 -4.30
C GLY A 198 6.58 14.27 -3.38
N GLU A 199 6.82 15.51 -3.82
CA GLU A 199 6.48 16.70 -3.05
C GLU A 199 4.96 16.93 -3.06
N PHE A 200 4.32 16.82 -1.88
CA PHE A 200 2.89 17.06 -1.70
C PHE A 200 2.62 18.01 -0.53
N LYS A 201 1.77 19.01 -0.75
CA LYS A 201 1.45 20.05 0.25
C LYS A 201 0.40 19.60 1.27
N ASP A 202 -0.40 18.60 0.91
CA ASP A 202 -1.58 18.07 1.59
C ASP A 202 -1.47 16.55 1.80
N ILE A 203 -0.24 16.02 1.93
CA ILE A 203 0.00 14.59 2.12
C ILE A 203 -0.74 13.98 3.33
N ASP A 204 -1.01 14.81 4.35
CA ASP A 204 -1.70 14.40 5.58
C ASP A 204 -3.22 14.15 5.39
N GLU A 205 -3.75 14.44 4.19
CA GLU A 205 -5.11 14.09 3.77
C GLU A 205 -5.23 12.64 3.27
N ILE A 206 -4.11 12.00 2.94
CA ILE A 206 -4.10 10.58 2.57
C ILE A 206 -4.36 9.73 3.81
N THR A 207 -5.28 8.78 3.68
CA THR A 207 -5.68 7.86 4.75
C THR A 207 -4.77 6.64 4.82
N MET A 208 -5.02 5.76 5.80
CA MET A 208 -4.48 4.39 5.77
C MET A 208 -5.00 3.61 4.57
N PHE A 209 -4.33 2.51 4.24
CA PHE A 209 -4.67 1.67 3.09
C PHE A 209 -5.45 0.46 3.57
N ALA A 210 -6.77 0.49 3.39
CA ALA A 210 -7.68 -0.56 3.85
C ALA A 210 -7.51 -1.87 3.04
N ASP A 211 -6.46 -2.63 3.36
CA ASP A 211 -6.12 -3.95 2.84
C ASP A 211 -6.64 -5.09 3.75
N TYR A 212 -6.16 -6.32 3.55
CA TYR A 212 -6.56 -7.48 4.36
C TYR A 212 -5.79 -7.64 5.68
N ARG A 213 -4.59 -7.04 5.80
CA ARG A 213 -3.66 -7.26 6.93
C ARG A 213 -3.83 -6.25 8.04
N VAL A 214 -3.95 -4.98 7.69
CA VAL A 214 -4.09 -3.91 8.68
C VAL A 214 -5.34 -4.10 9.55
N PRO A 215 -6.52 -4.47 9.00
CA PRO A 215 -7.71 -4.75 9.82
C PRO A 215 -7.53 -5.95 10.76
N GLN A 216 -6.79 -6.98 10.33
CA GLN A 216 -6.43 -8.12 11.18
C GLN A 216 -5.57 -7.65 12.37
N ALA A 217 -4.56 -6.83 12.13
CA ALA A 217 -3.71 -6.28 13.18
C ALA A 217 -4.47 -5.33 14.12
N LEU A 218 -5.33 -4.47 13.58
CA LEU A 218 -6.18 -3.58 14.38
C LEU A 218 -7.13 -4.36 15.30
N TYR A 219 -7.67 -5.49 14.83
CA TYR A 219 -8.44 -6.39 15.68
C TYR A 219 -7.58 -6.96 16.83
N HIS A 220 -6.36 -7.42 16.53
CA HIS A 220 -5.43 -7.93 17.55
C HIS A 220 -5.01 -6.86 18.57
N PHE A 221 -4.96 -5.60 18.17
CA PHE A 221 -4.70 -4.47 19.07
C PHE A 221 -5.94 -3.99 19.82
N HIS A 222 -7.10 -4.64 19.67
CA HIS A 222 -8.39 -4.22 20.22
C HIS A 222 -8.81 -2.82 19.75
N CYS A 223 -8.31 -2.37 18.60
CA CYS A 223 -8.78 -1.16 17.94
C CYS A 223 -10.04 -1.42 17.09
N LEU A 224 -10.27 -2.68 16.71
CA LEU A 224 -11.50 -3.14 16.06
C LEU A 224 -12.11 -4.31 16.85
N GLN A 225 -13.44 -4.42 16.77
CA GLN A 225 -14.20 -5.56 17.29
C GLN A 225 -15.18 -6.03 16.22
N TYR A 226 -15.18 -7.32 15.93
CA TYR A 226 -16.09 -7.94 14.97
C TYR A 226 -17.27 -8.60 15.68
N SER A 227 -18.42 -8.63 15.01
CA SER A 227 -19.58 -9.39 15.48
C SER A 227 -19.28 -10.90 15.47
N PRO A 228 -19.97 -11.69 16.31
CA PRO A 228 -19.84 -13.15 16.29
C PRO A 228 -20.07 -13.76 14.89
N ASP A 229 -21.02 -13.21 14.13
CA ASP A 229 -21.35 -13.70 12.78
C ASP A 229 -20.20 -13.42 11.79
N LEU A 230 -19.62 -12.21 11.83
CA LEU A 230 -18.48 -11.88 10.98
C LEU A 230 -17.27 -12.75 11.33
N LEU A 231 -16.99 -12.96 12.63
CA LEU A 231 -15.91 -13.86 13.06
C LEU A 231 -16.10 -15.28 12.53
N ALA A 232 -17.34 -15.80 12.57
CA ALA A 232 -17.64 -17.12 12.05
C ALA A 232 -17.41 -17.22 10.53
N ILE A 233 -17.72 -16.16 9.76
CA ILE A 233 -17.45 -16.09 8.32
C ILE A 233 -15.93 -16.09 8.05
N LEU A 234 -15.18 -15.26 8.78
CA LEU A 234 -13.72 -15.19 8.65
C LEU A 234 -13.05 -16.51 9.02
N ASP A 235 -13.47 -17.17 10.11
CA ASP A 235 -12.94 -18.46 10.56
C ASP A 235 -13.09 -19.56 9.49
N ARG A 236 -14.20 -19.55 8.75
CA ARG A 236 -14.46 -20.46 7.63
C ARG A 236 -13.64 -20.12 6.38
N GLY A 237 -12.98 -18.96 6.35
CA GLY A 237 -12.19 -18.51 5.21
C GLY A 237 -13.06 -18.16 3.99
N GLU A 238 -14.33 -17.79 4.25
CA GLU A 238 -15.28 -17.44 3.20
C GLU A 238 -14.86 -16.14 2.48
N MET A 239 -15.12 -16.12 1.18
CA MET A 239 -14.89 -14.95 0.34
C MET A 239 -15.93 -13.88 0.64
N LEU A 240 -15.48 -12.67 0.95
CA LEU A 240 -16.32 -11.48 0.99
C LEU A 240 -16.32 -10.83 -0.40
N PRO A 241 -17.48 -10.73 -1.09
CA PRO A 241 -17.56 -10.04 -2.36
C PRO A 241 -17.11 -8.58 -2.21
N ASN A 242 -16.37 -8.07 -3.21
CA ASN A 242 -16.01 -6.66 -3.25
C ASN A 242 -17.28 -5.80 -3.30
N GLY A 243 -17.32 -4.75 -2.48
CA GLY A 243 -18.48 -3.87 -2.35
C GLY A 243 -19.63 -4.46 -1.51
N SER A 244 -19.47 -5.66 -0.94
CA SER A 244 -20.46 -6.19 0.01
C SER A 244 -20.43 -5.38 1.31
N PRO A 245 -21.55 -5.28 2.05
CA PRO A 245 -21.58 -4.53 3.31
C PRO A 245 -20.49 -4.96 4.30
N LEU A 246 -20.22 -6.26 4.45
CA LEU A 246 -19.20 -6.76 5.36
C LEU A 246 -17.77 -6.36 4.93
N GLU A 247 -17.47 -6.42 3.64
CA GLU A 247 -16.15 -5.99 3.12
C GLU A 247 -15.96 -4.48 3.31
N VAL A 248 -16.97 -3.69 2.97
CA VAL A 248 -16.93 -2.24 3.12
C VAL A 248 -16.87 -1.82 4.59
N GLU A 249 -17.58 -2.51 5.49
CA GLU A 249 -17.53 -2.26 6.93
C GLU A 249 -16.14 -2.48 7.50
N ILE A 250 -15.48 -3.60 7.17
CA ILE A 250 -14.12 -3.88 7.64
C ILE A 250 -13.18 -2.77 7.20
N ARG A 251 -13.23 -2.42 5.90
CA ARG A 251 -12.34 -1.41 5.31
C ARG A 251 -12.60 -0.01 5.85
N GLY A 252 -13.87 0.41 5.90
CA GLY A 252 -14.26 1.72 6.42
C GLY A 252 -13.94 1.90 7.90
N ASN A 253 -14.22 0.89 8.74
CA ASN A 253 -13.87 0.96 10.16
C ASN A 253 -12.36 0.96 10.37
N SER A 254 -11.57 0.29 9.52
CA SER A 254 -10.12 0.32 9.61
C SER A 254 -9.53 1.69 9.30
N ILE A 255 -10.08 2.37 8.28
CA ILE A 255 -9.73 3.76 7.96
C ILE A 255 -9.98 4.66 9.17
N TRP A 256 -11.17 4.54 9.76
CA TRP A 256 -11.54 5.35 10.91
C TRP A 256 -10.71 5.03 12.16
N ALA A 257 -10.41 3.75 12.41
CA ALA A 257 -9.59 3.34 13.54
C ALA A 257 -8.17 3.95 13.46
N VAL A 258 -7.53 3.94 12.29
CA VAL A 258 -6.22 4.57 12.12
C VAL A 258 -6.30 6.09 12.26
N GLU A 259 -7.37 6.73 11.79
CA GLU A 259 -7.57 8.17 11.99
C GLU A 259 -7.72 8.53 13.48
N LEU A 260 -8.44 7.71 14.25
CA LEU A 260 -8.52 7.87 15.71
C LEU A 260 -7.16 7.65 16.40
N ILE A 261 -6.38 6.65 15.95
CA ILE A 261 -5.01 6.41 16.44
C ILE A 261 -4.12 7.61 16.14
N ARG A 262 -4.17 8.15 14.92
CA ARG A 262 -3.42 9.35 14.50
C ARG A 262 -3.74 10.54 15.40
N LYS A 263 -5.03 10.85 15.58
CA LYS A 263 -5.47 11.93 16.49
C LYS A 263 -4.92 11.74 17.89
N ARG A 264 -4.99 10.51 18.42
CA ARG A 264 -4.48 10.20 19.75
C ARG A 264 -2.97 10.36 19.86
N ILE A 265 -2.21 9.97 18.83
CA ILE A 265 -0.76 10.17 18.79
C ILE A 265 -0.42 11.67 18.82
N LEU A 266 -1.12 12.48 18.01
CA LEU A 266 -0.90 13.93 17.95
C LEU A 266 -1.23 14.62 19.28
N GLU A 267 -2.31 14.23 19.96
CA GLU A 267 -2.64 14.71 21.31
C GLU A 267 -1.53 14.40 22.32
N LEU A 268 -0.99 13.17 22.30
CA LEU A 268 0.09 12.76 23.19
C LEU A 268 1.37 13.55 22.92
N ILE A 269 1.72 13.77 21.66
CA ILE A 269 2.88 14.60 21.27
C ILE A 269 2.70 16.03 21.79
N LYS A 270 1.51 16.62 21.61
CA LYS A 270 1.22 17.97 22.09
C LYS A 270 1.36 18.07 23.61
N LYS A 271 0.78 17.12 24.35
CA LYS A 271 0.86 17.10 25.81
C LYS A 271 2.31 16.97 26.30
N GLU A 272 3.11 16.10 25.68
CA GLU A 272 4.53 15.97 26.04
C GLU A 272 5.30 17.28 25.82
N GLN A 273 4.97 18.05 24.79
CA GLN A 273 5.59 19.36 24.55
C GLN A 273 5.19 20.39 25.60
N GLU A 274 3.91 20.44 25.96
CA GLU A 274 3.39 21.29 27.04
C GLU A 274 4.08 20.94 28.38
N ASP A 275 4.21 19.65 28.70
CA ASP A 275 4.89 19.17 29.91
C ASP A 275 6.39 19.54 29.94
N VAL A 276 7.09 19.50 28.79
CA VAL A 276 8.50 19.90 28.67
C VAL A 276 8.65 21.42 28.83
N GLN A 277 7.76 22.19 28.21
CA GLN A 277 7.81 23.65 28.28
C GLN A 277 7.49 24.16 29.69
N GLU A 278 6.49 23.60 30.36
CA GLU A 278 6.18 23.93 31.76
C GLU A 278 7.34 23.63 32.71
N LYS A 279 8.11 22.55 32.47
CA LYS A 279 9.29 22.22 33.27
C LYS A 279 10.42 23.21 33.05
N ALA A 280 10.68 23.58 31.79
CA ALA A 280 11.68 24.59 31.45
C ALA A 280 11.37 25.95 32.10
N GLU A 281 10.09 26.35 32.13
CA GLU A 281 9.64 27.59 32.78
C GLU A 281 9.74 27.54 34.31
N LYS A 282 9.50 26.39 34.94
CA LYS A 282 9.58 26.20 36.40
C LYS A 282 11.01 26.07 36.94
N GLU A 283 11.96 25.57 36.15
CA GLU A 283 13.36 25.37 36.55
C GLU A 283 14.24 26.63 36.40
N GLY A 284 13.68 27.78 36.01
CA GLY A 284 14.38 29.07 36.02
C GLY A 284 15.52 29.18 35.00
N GLY A 285 15.54 28.32 33.98
CA GLY A 285 16.61 28.25 33.01
C GLY A 285 16.60 29.42 32.02
N ALA A 286 17.45 30.41 32.25
CA ALA A 286 18.14 31.09 31.15
C ALA A 286 19.04 30.06 30.44
N GLY A 287 18.45 29.30 29.51
CA GLY A 287 19.12 28.20 28.80
C GLY A 287 19.33 28.55 27.33
N GLU A 288 20.60 28.79 27.00
CA GLU A 288 21.28 28.78 25.69
C GLU A 288 20.42 28.69 24.42
N GLU A 289 20.50 29.75 23.61
CA GLU A 289 20.17 29.76 22.17
C GLU A 289 21.03 28.71 21.43
N GLY A 290 20.58 27.46 21.34
CA GLY A 290 21.36 26.44 20.62
C GLY A 290 20.76 25.06 20.48
N GLU A 291 19.88 24.62 21.38
CA GLU A 291 19.24 23.31 21.23
C GLU A 291 18.18 23.37 20.12
N LYS A 292 18.54 22.79 18.96
CA LYS A 292 17.61 22.56 17.84
C LYS A 292 16.32 21.98 18.40
N LYS A 293 15.22 22.75 18.32
CA LYS A 293 13.87 22.23 18.56
C LYS A 293 13.78 20.85 17.94
N PRO A 294 13.40 19.80 18.68
CA PRO A 294 13.34 18.45 18.13
C PRO A 294 12.50 18.50 16.86
N LYS A 295 13.12 18.13 15.73
CA LYS A 295 12.48 18.15 14.42
C LYS A 295 11.19 17.35 14.55
N MET A 296 10.06 18.02 14.33
CA MET A 296 8.74 17.43 14.53
C MET A 296 8.67 16.13 13.74
N MET A 297 8.43 15.02 14.43
CA MET A 297 8.12 13.77 13.76
C MET A 297 6.71 13.95 13.20
N THR A 298 6.61 14.34 11.93
CA THR A 298 5.31 14.41 11.23
C THR A 298 4.76 13.00 11.17
N VAL A 299 3.74 12.70 11.97
CA VAL A 299 3.05 11.41 11.97
C VAL A 299 1.73 11.59 11.23
N ASN A 300 1.58 10.87 10.14
CA ASN A 300 0.35 10.82 9.34
C ASN A 300 -0.18 9.38 9.22
N ALA A 301 -1.33 9.22 8.58
CA ALA A 301 -1.98 7.92 8.47
C ALA A 301 -1.14 6.92 7.64
N ILE A 302 -0.37 7.39 6.64
CA ILE A 302 0.54 6.58 5.84
C ILE A 302 1.61 5.91 6.73
N LEU A 303 2.30 6.69 7.58
CA LEU A 303 3.34 6.15 8.45
C LEU A 303 2.78 5.18 9.50
N ILE A 304 1.56 5.43 9.98
CA ILE A 304 0.89 4.52 10.91
C ILE A 304 0.52 3.22 10.19
N ASP A 305 0.00 3.30 8.96
CA ASP A 305 -0.33 2.15 8.13
C ASP A 305 0.90 1.28 7.88
N PHE A 306 1.99 1.85 7.35
CA PHE A 306 3.25 1.16 7.13
C PHE A 306 3.77 0.48 8.40
N PHE A 307 3.70 1.17 9.54
CA PHE A 307 4.09 0.61 10.83
C PHE A 307 3.22 -0.59 11.25
N ILE A 308 1.89 -0.48 11.11
CA ILE A 308 0.96 -1.56 11.47
C ILE A 308 1.14 -2.75 10.52
N TRP A 309 1.34 -2.50 9.23
CA TRP A 309 1.55 -3.54 8.23
C TRP A 309 2.84 -4.33 8.49
N ASP A 310 3.96 -3.63 8.71
CA ASP A 310 5.23 -4.28 9.08
C ASP A 310 5.10 -5.08 10.37
N PHE A 311 4.40 -4.52 11.36
CA PHE A 311 4.11 -5.23 12.60
C PHE A 311 3.27 -6.49 12.33
N ALA A 312 2.23 -6.40 11.51
CA ALA A 312 1.37 -7.54 11.17
C ALA A 312 2.15 -8.66 10.47
N LYS A 313 3.10 -8.29 9.60
CA LYS A 313 3.99 -9.25 8.92
C LYS A 313 5.01 -9.87 9.86
N ALA A 314 5.54 -9.12 10.81
CA ALA A 314 6.42 -9.66 11.85
C ALA A 314 5.64 -10.56 12.84
N ALA A 315 4.45 -10.15 13.26
CA ALA A 315 3.60 -10.87 14.20
C ALA A 315 2.94 -12.12 13.59
N GLN A 316 2.84 -12.24 12.26
CA GLN A 316 2.58 -13.53 11.61
C GLN A 316 3.58 -14.61 12.04
N LEU A 317 4.82 -14.24 12.36
CA LEU A 317 5.85 -15.14 12.86
C LEU A 317 5.70 -15.43 14.37
N ASP A 318 4.88 -14.66 15.08
CA ASP A 318 4.65 -14.76 16.52
C ASP A 318 3.14 -14.64 16.82
N LEU A 319 2.41 -15.72 16.48
CA LEU A 319 0.94 -15.83 16.50
C LEU A 319 0.27 -15.62 17.88
N THR A 320 0.96 -15.09 18.89
CA THR A 320 0.51 -15.15 20.29
C THR A 320 0.88 -13.90 21.09
N LEU A 321 0.17 -12.79 20.82
CA LEU A 321 -0.29 -11.93 21.92
C LEU A 321 -1.37 -12.66 22.77
N GLY A 322 -1.21 -13.97 23.03
CA GLY A 322 -2.10 -14.80 23.85
C GLY A 322 -3.50 -15.09 23.28
N GLN A 323 -3.75 -14.91 21.98
CA GLN A 323 -5.10 -15.01 21.39
C GLN A 323 -5.17 -15.93 20.17
N ARG A 324 -6.38 -16.42 19.87
CA ARG A 324 -6.66 -17.17 18.63
C ARG A 324 -6.49 -16.20 17.44
N PRO A 325 -5.68 -16.54 16.42
CA PRO A 325 -5.53 -15.70 15.24
C PRO A 325 -6.87 -15.57 14.52
N VAL A 326 -7.30 -14.33 14.23
CA VAL A 326 -8.44 -14.09 13.33
C VAL A 326 -7.92 -14.21 11.91
N LYS A 327 -8.63 -14.93 11.04
CA LYS A 327 -8.24 -15.01 9.63
C LYS A 327 -8.47 -13.67 8.93
N VAL A 328 -7.61 -13.36 7.96
CA VAL A 328 -7.78 -12.19 7.11
C VAL A 328 -9.07 -12.31 6.30
N HIS A 329 -9.75 -11.19 6.06
CA HIS A 329 -10.87 -11.18 5.13
C HIS A 329 -10.37 -11.30 3.70
N ARG A 330 -11.01 -12.19 2.93
CA ARG A 330 -10.60 -12.51 1.56
C ARG A 330 -11.55 -11.89 0.56
N THR A 331 -11.02 -10.98 -0.23
CA THR A 331 -11.72 -10.36 -1.34
C THR A 331 -10.81 -10.47 -2.57
N ARG A 332 -11.40 -10.87 -3.70
CA ARG A 332 -10.68 -11.02 -4.97
C ARG A 332 -11.26 -9.99 -5.92
N SER A 333 -10.48 -8.98 -6.26
CA SER A 333 -10.86 -7.95 -7.23
C SER A 333 -9.63 -7.19 -7.70
N VAL A 334 -9.80 -6.38 -8.76
CA VAL A 334 -8.76 -5.43 -9.20
C VAL A 334 -8.61 -4.24 -8.24
N PHE A 335 -9.57 -4.01 -7.34
CA PHE A 335 -9.56 -2.88 -6.41
C PHE A 335 -8.86 -3.21 -5.09
N TYR A 336 -8.76 -4.50 -4.77
CA TYR A 336 -8.37 -5.03 -3.46
C TYR A 336 -7.08 -5.83 -3.49
#